data_AF-A0A8J7U8B8-F1
#
_entry.id   AF-A0A8J7U8B8-F1
#
_cell.length_a   1.000
_cell.length_b   1.000
_cell.length_c   1.000
_cell.angle_alpha   90.00
_cell.angle_beta   90.00
_cell.angle_gamma   90.00
#
_symmetry.space_group_name_H-M   'P 1'
#
loop_
_entity.id
_entity.type
_entity.pdbx_description
1 polymer ?
#
loop_
_entity_poly.entity_id
_entity_poly.type
_entity_poly.pdbx_seq_one_letter_code
_entity_poly.pdbx_strand_id
1 'polypeptide(L)' 'MPKERFVKFFCPSCGAVTLWRCQKCRKFVRNYACPKCGFQGP' A
#
# COMPACT_ATOMS: atom_id res chain seq x y z
N MET A 1 -7.24 21.64 6.70
CA MET A 1 -7.62 20.22 6.94
C MET A 1 -6.98 19.34 5.87
N PRO A 2 -5.99 18.48 6.15
CA PRO A 2 -5.38 17.65 5.12
C PRO A 2 -6.34 16.49 4.77
N LYS A 3 -7.05 16.63 3.63
CA LYS A 3 -7.86 15.57 3.02
C LYS A 3 -6.95 14.53 2.33
N GLU A 4 -5.99 13.96 3.06
CA GLU A 4 -5.13 12.94 2.46
C GLU A 4 -5.98 11.73 2.07
N ARG A 5 -6.07 11.48 0.75
CA ARG A 5 -6.81 10.34 0.20
C ARG A 5 -5.98 9.08 0.39
N PHE A 6 -6.20 8.40 1.51
CA PHE A 6 -5.68 7.07 1.74
C PHE A 6 -6.52 6.03 0.98
N VAL A 7 -5.87 5.01 0.44
CA VAL A 7 -6.56 3.79 -0.01
C VAL A 7 -6.12 2.61 0.83
N LYS A 8 -7.09 1.75 1.13
CA LYS A 8 -6.88 0.45 1.74
C LYS A 8 -7.18 -0.62 0.70
N PHE A 9 -6.29 -1.59 0.57
CA PHE A 9 -6.49 -2.74 -0.30
C PHE A 9 -5.77 -3.95 0.28
N PHE A 10 -6.19 -5.15 -0.11
CA PHE A 10 -5.53 -6.37 0.32
C PHE A 10 -4.30 -6.65 -0.53
N CYS A 11 -3.26 -7.20 0.09
CA CYS A 11 -2.07 -7.62 -0.66
C CYS A 11 -2.46 -8.63 -1.76
N PRO A 12 -2.10 -8.40 -3.04
CA PRO A 12 -2.47 -9.29 -4.14
C PRO A 12 -1.77 -10.65 -4.08
N SER A 13 -0.66 -10.75 -3.36
CA SER A 13 0.11 -11.99 -3.23
C SER A 13 -0.43 -12.91 -2.14
N CYS A 14 -0.81 -12.37 -0.96
CA CYS A 14 -1.22 -13.19 0.18
C CYS A 14 -2.68 -13.02 0.62
N GLY A 15 -3.37 -11.96 0.19
CA GLY A 15 -4.77 -11.65 0.54
C GLY A 15 -5.05 -11.37 2.03
N ALA A 16 -4.10 -11.65 2.91
CA ALA A 16 -4.31 -11.68 4.36
C ALA A 16 -3.85 -10.40 5.07
N VAL A 17 -3.17 -9.48 4.38
CA VAL A 17 -2.71 -8.22 4.94
C VAL A 17 -3.39 -7.06 4.24
N THR A 18 -3.96 -6.16 5.05
CA THR A 18 -4.52 -4.89 4.58
C THR A 18 -3.41 -3.85 4.48
N LEU A 19 -3.15 -3.38 3.27
CA LEU A 19 -2.16 -2.35 2.98
C LEU A 19 -2.85 -0.99 2.88
N TRP A 20 -2.23 0.01 3.49
CA TRP A 20 -2.70 1.38 3.47
C TRP A 20 -1.69 2.25 2.74
N ARG A 21 -2.14 2.95 1.71
CA ARG A 21 -1.28 3.82 0.89
C ARG A 21 -1.81 5.22 0.83
N CYS A 22 -0.93 6.17 1.15
CA CYS A 22 -1.19 7.59 1.00
C CYS A 22 -1.25 8.00 -0.49
N GLN A 23 -1.93 9.10 -0.81
CA GLN A 23 -2.00 9.57 -2.20
C GLN A 23 -0.62 9.90 -2.77
N LYS A 24 0.26 10.51 -1.96
CA LYS A 24 1.65 10.81 -2.36
C LYS A 24 2.43 9.52 -2.66
N CYS A 25 2.28 8.52 -1.81
CA CYS A 25 2.91 7.21 -1.93
C CYS A 25 2.55 6.55 -3.27
N ARG A 26 1.28 6.68 -3.69
CA ARG A 26 0.80 6.20 -5.00
C ARG A 26 1.27 7.06 -6.17
N LYS A 27 1.24 8.39 -6.03
CA LYS A 27 1.73 9.31 -7.09
C LYS A 27 3.21 9.12 -7.39
N PHE A 28 4.00 8.88 -6.35
CA PHE A 28 5.44 8.65 -6.47
C PHE A 28 5.81 7.18 -6.56
N VAL A 29 4.83 6.27 -6.64
CA VAL A 29 5.08 4.83 -6.88
C VAL A 29 6.10 4.27 -5.87
N ARG A 30 5.97 4.69 -4.60
CA ARG A 30 6.95 4.35 -3.56
C ARG A 30 6.82 2.89 -3.20
N ASN A 31 7.89 2.12 -3.34
CA ASN A 31 7.90 0.71 -3.00
C ASN A 31 7.32 0.44 -1.60
N TYR A 32 6.51 -0.60 -1.49
CA TYR A 32 6.08 -1.18 -0.22
C TYR A 32 6.42 -2.65 -0.17
N ALA A 33 6.85 -3.09 1.00
CA ALA A 33 6.96 -4.50 1.30
C ALA A 33 5.73 -4.96 2.08
N CYS A 34 5.11 -6.06 1.65
CA CYS A 34 4.12 -6.75 2.48
C CYS A 34 4.85 -7.52 3.60
N PRO A 35 4.49 -7.33 4.89
CA PRO A 35 5.18 -7.98 6.00
C PRO A 35 4.99 -9.50 6.07
N LYS A 36 4.00 -10.05 5.37
CA LYS A 36 3.66 -11.48 5.43
C LYS A 36 4.32 -12.31 4.32
N CYS A 37 4.39 -11.78 3.09
CA CYS A 37 4.95 -12.51 1.95
C CYS A 37 6.22 -11.87 1.38
N GLY A 38 6.67 -10.73 1.90
CA GLY A 38 7.83 -10.03 1.37
C GLY A 38 7.61 -9.39 0.00
N PHE A 39 6.37 -9.40 -0.52
CA PHE A 39 6.05 -8.81 -1.82
C PHE A 39 6.40 -7.33 -1.84
N GLN A 40 7.38 -6.96 -2.66
CA GLN A 40 7.71 -5.57 -2.94
C GLN A 40 6.95 -5.10 -4.17
N GLY A 41 5.89 -4.33 -3.94
CA GLY A 41 5.15 -3.67 -5.00
C GLY A 41 5.44 -2.16 -5.03
N PRO A 42 5.05 -1.47 -6.11
CA PRO A 42 5.07 -0.01 -6.21
C PRO A 42 4.02 0.74 -5.38
#